data_AF-A0A7M2Y5Z0-F1
#
_entry.id   AF-A0A7M2Y5Z0-F1
#
_cell.length_a   1.000
_cell.length_b   1.000
_cell.length_c   1.000
_cell.angle_alpha   90.00
_cell.angle_beta   90.00
_cell.angle_gamma   90.00
#
_symmetry.space_group_name_H-M   'P 1'
#
loop_
_entity.id
_entity.type
_entity.pdbx_description
1 polymer ?
#
loop_
_entity_poly.entity_id
_entity_poly.type
_entity_poly.pdbx_seq_one_letter_code
_entity_poly.pdbx_strand_id
1 'polypeptide(L)'
;MKKLLFLILIGVSCNIAAQKWSCGKLINFLQRNIPNPDRVETLNSNTLVKVEFFLSIESGYVIAYFKKKSSDKIKNAKIYFWITRDGWDEFKLDGMQNGYDKAFSTYIEKYKYDCE
;
A
#
# COMPACT_ATOMS: atom_id res chain seq x y z
N MET A 1 4.38 57.44 33.08
CA MET A 1 4.44 56.01 33.42
C MET A 1 3.26 55.28 32.77
N LYS A 2 3.48 54.49 31.72
CA LYS A 2 2.51 53.50 31.16
C LYS A 2 3.27 52.66 30.12
N LYS A 3 3.87 51.58 30.60
CA LYS A 3 3.45 50.18 30.40
C LYS A 3 3.91 49.63 29.04
N LEU A 4 5.09 48.99 29.12
CA LEU A 4 5.69 48.07 28.17
C LEU A 4 4.68 46.94 27.87
N LEU A 5 4.24 46.81 26.61
CA LEU A 5 3.41 45.69 26.16
C LEU A 5 4.33 44.66 25.50
N PHE A 6 4.73 43.66 26.28
CA PHE A 6 5.30 42.42 25.78
C PHE A 6 4.20 41.65 25.03
N LEU A 7 4.24 41.65 23.70
CA LEU A 7 3.45 40.72 22.90
C LEU A 7 4.09 39.33 22.98
N ILE A 8 3.43 38.42 23.69
CA ILE A 8 3.76 36.99 23.68
C ILE A 8 3.18 36.40 22.40
N LEU A 9 4.04 36.20 21.39
CA LEU A 9 3.75 35.35 20.23
C LEU A 9 3.70 33.90 20.73
N ILE A 10 2.51 33.42 21.06
CA ILE A 10 2.27 31.99 21.29
C ILE A 10 2.33 31.31 19.92
N GLY A 11 3.50 30.78 19.58
CA GLY A 11 3.68 29.92 18.43
C GLY A 11 2.81 28.67 18.60
N VAL A 12 1.72 28.60 17.84
CA VAL A 12 0.93 27.37 17.71
C VAL A 12 1.77 26.40 16.89
N SER A 13 2.55 25.56 17.56
CA SER A 13 3.18 24.40 16.95
C SER A 13 2.06 23.42 16.57
N CYS A 14 1.59 23.52 15.33
CA CYS A 14 0.68 22.56 14.75
C CYS A 14 1.43 21.22 14.61
N ASN A 15 1.31 20.36 15.63
CA ASN A 15 1.72 18.97 15.53
C ASN A 15 0.74 18.26 14.60
N ILE A 16 0.95 18.37 13.29
CA ILE A 16 0.25 17.55 12.29
C ILE A 16 0.85 16.15 12.40
N ALA A 17 0.43 15.40 13.42
CA ALA A 17 0.61 13.96 13.40
C ALA A 17 -0.31 13.43 12.30
N ALA A 18 0.25 13.13 11.13
CA ALA A 18 -0.49 12.45 10.08
C ALA A 18 -1.02 11.13 10.64
N GLN A 19 -2.34 11.02 10.84
CA GLN A 19 -2.96 9.79 11.32
C GLN A 19 -2.72 8.69 10.29
N LYS A 20 -2.03 7.63 10.70
CA LYS A 20 -1.83 6.45 9.85
C LYS A 20 -3.18 5.81 9.59
N TRP A 21 -3.40 5.38 8.35
CA TRP A 21 -4.61 4.67 8.01
C TRP A 21 -4.48 3.21 8.44
N SER A 22 -5.52 2.69 9.10
CA SER A 22 -5.62 1.23 9.29
C SER A 22 -5.63 0.52 7.95
N CYS A 23 -4.83 -0.54 7.81
CA CYS A 23 -4.72 -1.31 6.57
C CYS A 23 -6.09 -1.77 6.06
N GLY A 24 -6.96 -2.27 6.95
CA GLY A 24 -8.29 -2.73 6.57
C GLY A 24 -9.18 -1.61 6.03
N LYS A 25 -9.15 -0.42 6.64
CA LYS A 25 -9.92 0.74 6.16
C LYS A 25 -9.45 1.18 4.77
N LEU A 26 -8.14 1.20 4.55
CA LEU A 26 -7.57 1.61 3.27
C LEU A 26 -7.84 0.59 2.16
N ILE A 27 -7.67 -0.70 2.43
CA ILE A 27 -8.02 -1.78 1.49
C ILE A 27 -9.50 -1.67 1.09
N ASN A 28 -10.39 -1.53 2.08
CA ASN A 28 -11.82 -1.37 1.83
C ASN A 28 -12.15 -0.09 1.06
N PHE A 29 -11.39 0.99 1.25
CA PHE A 29 -11.55 2.22 0.49
C PHE A 29 -11.17 2.00 -0.98
N LEU A 30 -10.01 1.42 -1.26
CA LEU A 30 -9.55 1.17 -2.63
C LEU A 30 -10.51 0.24 -3.39
N GLN A 31 -10.89 -0.88 -2.77
CA GLN A 31 -11.80 -1.85 -3.39
C GLN A 31 -13.19 -1.27 -3.71
N ARG A 32 -13.68 -0.31 -2.92
CA ARG A 32 -14.98 0.32 -3.15
C ARG A 32 -14.95 1.41 -4.21
N ASN A 33 -13.85 2.17 -4.29
CA ASN A 33 -13.76 3.34 -5.17
C ASN A 33 -13.09 3.03 -6.52
N ILE A 34 -12.37 1.92 -6.62
CA ILE A 34 -11.65 1.50 -7.83
C ILE A 34 -12.07 0.04 -8.13
N PRO A 35 -13.23 -0.16 -8.80
CA PRO A 35 -13.89 -1.47 -8.88
C PRO A 35 -13.19 -2.49 -9.79
N ASN A 36 -12.26 -2.05 -10.64
CA ASN A 36 -11.60 -2.89 -11.63
C ASN A 36 -10.07 -2.87 -11.48
N PRO A 37 -9.51 -3.42 -10.39
CA PRO A 37 -8.06 -3.58 -10.30
C PRO A 37 -7.54 -4.54 -11.36
N ASP A 38 -6.31 -4.30 -11.83
CA ASP A 38 -5.58 -5.32 -12.58
C ASP A 38 -5.17 -6.43 -11.60
N ARG A 39 -5.59 -7.66 -11.86
CA ARG A 39 -5.47 -8.79 -10.92
C ARG A 39 -4.62 -9.89 -11.53
N VAL A 40 -3.72 -10.41 -10.71
CA VAL A 40 -2.88 -11.57 -11.02
C VAL A 40 -3.12 -12.65 -9.98
N GLU A 41 -3.58 -13.81 -10.43
CA GLU A 41 -3.60 -15.03 -9.62
C GLU A 41 -2.18 -15.64 -9.63
N THR A 42 -1.56 -15.77 -8.45
CA THR A 42 -0.14 -16.15 -8.36
C THR A 42 0.05 -17.66 -8.20
N LEU A 43 -0.41 -18.43 -9.20
CA LEU A 43 -0.50 -19.90 -9.11
C LEU A 43 0.83 -20.60 -8.82
N ASN A 44 1.96 -20.06 -9.31
CA ASN A 44 3.31 -20.61 -9.12
C ASN A 44 4.04 -20.05 -7.88
N SER A 45 3.37 -19.26 -7.03
CA SER A 45 3.95 -18.72 -5.80
C SER A 45 3.76 -19.70 -4.64
N ASN A 46 4.71 -19.76 -3.70
CA ASN A 46 4.55 -20.45 -2.43
C ASN A 46 3.95 -19.57 -1.33
N THR A 47 4.02 -18.25 -1.47
CA THR A 47 3.65 -17.29 -0.41
C THR A 47 2.44 -16.42 -0.73
N LEU A 48 2.09 -16.24 -2.00
CA LEU A 48 1.03 -15.38 -2.49
C LEU A 48 -0.12 -16.21 -3.05
N VAL A 49 -1.35 -15.75 -2.80
CA VAL A 49 -2.57 -16.26 -3.43
C VAL A 49 -2.86 -15.46 -4.70
N LYS A 50 -2.89 -14.13 -4.56
CA LYS A 50 -3.13 -13.18 -5.65
C LYS A 50 -2.58 -11.82 -5.29
N VAL A 51 -2.45 -10.97 -6.31
CA VAL A 51 -2.03 -9.57 -6.19
C VAL A 51 -2.97 -8.71 -7.02
N GLU A 52 -3.41 -7.58 -6.47
CA GLU A 52 -4.33 -6.63 -7.12
C GLU A 52 -3.67 -5.25 -7.21
N PHE A 53 -3.62 -4.68 -8.41
CA PHE A 53 -3.06 -3.37 -8.70
C PHE A 53 -4.17 -2.36 -9.00
N PHE A 54 -4.14 -1.25 -8.27
CA PHE A 54 -5.07 -0.14 -8.36
C PHE A 54 -4.31 1.08 -8.85
N LEU A 55 -4.41 1.37 -10.14
CA LEU A 55 -3.73 2.53 -10.71
C LEU A 55 -4.39 3.83 -10.24
N SER A 56 -3.57 4.77 -9.76
CA SER A 56 -3.88 6.20 -9.64
C SER A 56 -3.01 6.98 -10.64
N ILE A 57 -3.21 8.29 -10.75
CA ILE A 57 -2.71 9.15 -11.86
C ILE A 57 -1.29 8.80 -12.31
N GLU A 58 -0.31 8.82 -11.39
CA GLU A 58 1.11 8.59 -11.73
C GLU A 58 1.71 7.32 -11.09
N SER A 59 1.04 6.76 -10.08
CA SER A 59 1.46 5.54 -9.39
C SER A 59 0.25 4.81 -8.84
N GLY A 60 0.39 3.52 -8.60
CA GLY A 60 -0.69 2.68 -8.09
C GLY A 60 -0.39 2.07 -6.74
N TYR A 61 -1.45 1.49 -6.21
CA TYR A 61 -1.45 0.72 -4.97
C TYR A 61 -1.50 -0.75 -5.31
N VAL A 62 -0.70 -1.56 -4.63
CA VAL A 62 -0.79 -3.01 -4.71
C VAL A 62 -1.35 -3.56 -3.41
N ILE A 63 -2.35 -4.42 -3.51
CA ILE A 63 -2.84 -5.26 -2.42
C ILE A 63 -2.39 -6.69 -2.69
N ALA A 64 -1.50 -7.21 -1.85
CA ALA A 64 -0.98 -8.57 -1.96
C ALA A 64 -1.61 -9.47 -0.89
N TYR A 65 -2.18 -10.59 -1.33
CA TYR A 65 -2.86 -11.55 -0.46
C TYR A 65 -1.95 -12.75 -0.24
N PHE A 66 -1.50 -12.93 0.99
CA PHE A 66 -0.56 -14.00 1.33
C PHE A 66 -1.28 -15.30 1.70
N LYS A 67 -0.71 -16.43 1.28
CA LYS A 67 -1.10 -17.76 1.73
C LYS A 67 -0.89 -17.84 3.24
N LYS A 68 -1.95 -18.13 3.99
CA LYS A 68 -1.88 -18.55 5.39
C LYS A 68 -2.67 -19.83 5.59
N LYS A 69 -2.35 -20.53 6.68
CA LYS A 69 -3.13 -21.64 7.25
C LYS A 69 -4.50 -21.21 7.86
N SER A 70 -4.82 -19.92 7.97
CA SER A 70 -6.05 -19.42 8.61
C SER A 70 -7.05 -18.81 7.62
N SER A 71 -8.34 -18.87 7.97
CA SER A 71 -9.50 -18.58 7.09
C SER A 71 -9.79 -17.10 6.81
N ASP A 72 -9.13 -16.17 7.50
CA ASP A 72 -9.48 -14.74 7.46
C ASP A 72 -8.68 -13.97 6.39
N LYS A 73 -9.28 -13.79 5.20
CA LYS A 73 -8.61 -13.26 4.00
C LYS A 73 -8.12 -11.81 4.14
N ILE A 74 -8.84 -10.97 4.88
CA ILE A 74 -8.52 -9.53 5.02
C ILE A 74 -7.30 -9.31 5.91
N LYS A 75 -7.12 -10.12 6.96
CA LYS A 75 -5.95 -10.03 7.86
C LYS A 75 -4.64 -10.45 7.20
N ASN A 76 -4.71 -11.05 6.01
CA ASN A 76 -3.54 -11.56 5.28
C ASN A 76 -3.21 -10.73 4.04
N ALA A 77 -3.98 -9.66 3.80
CA ALA A 77 -3.67 -8.69 2.78
C ALA A 77 -2.69 -7.65 3.34
N LYS A 78 -1.66 -7.32 2.56
CA LYS A 78 -0.77 -6.19 2.83
C LYS A 78 -0.86 -5.22 1.66
N ILE A 79 -0.64 -3.94 1.95
CA ILE A 79 -0.72 -2.87 0.96
C ILE A 79 0.65 -2.25 0.71
N TYR A 80 0.91 -1.91 -0.54
CA TYR A 80 2.17 -1.39 -1.07
C TYR A 80 1.87 -0.18 -1.95
N PHE A 81 2.64 0.89 -1.80
CA PHE A 81 2.38 2.17 -2.47
C PHE A 81 3.41 2.42 -3.57
N TRP A 82 3.21 3.47 -4.38
CA TRP A 82 4.23 3.96 -5.31
C TRP A 82 4.67 2.94 -6.37
N ILE A 83 3.81 1.97 -6.68
CA ILE A 83 4.09 0.99 -7.74
C ILE A 83 3.75 1.65 -9.07
N THR A 84 4.74 1.82 -9.94
CA THR A 84 4.51 2.36 -11.29
C THR A 84 3.80 1.32 -12.17
N ARG A 85 3.19 1.78 -13.28
CA ARG A 85 2.65 0.86 -14.29
C ARG A 85 3.73 -0.05 -14.84
N ASP A 86 4.91 0.49 -15.12
CA ASP A 86 6.05 -0.29 -15.62
C ASP A 86 6.50 -1.35 -14.60
N GLY A 87 6.64 -0.98 -13.32
CA GLY A 87 7.01 -1.95 -12.28
C GLY A 87 5.96 -3.04 -12.07
N TRP A 88 4.67 -2.72 -12.29
CA TRP A 88 3.60 -3.70 -12.28
C TRP A 88 3.65 -4.65 -13.49
N ASP A 89 3.93 -4.12 -14.69
CA ASP A 89 4.08 -4.94 -15.89
C ASP A 89 5.32 -5.83 -15.83
N GLU A 90 6.44 -5.34 -15.28
CA GLU A 90 7.64 -6.13 -14.99
C GLU A 90 7.35 -7.25 -13.97
N PHE A 91 6.61 -6.95 -12.90
CA PHE A 91 6.16 -7.96 -11.94
C PHE A 91 5.36 -9.09 -12.61
N LYS A 92 4.42 -8.74 -13.50
CA LYS A 92 3.61 -9.74 -14.22
C LYS A 92 4.48 -10.63 -15.09
N LEU A 93 5.37 -10.03 -15.88
CA LEU A 93 6.24 -10.75 -16.81
C LEU A 93 7.24 -11.64 -16.07
N ASP A 94 7.97 -11.09 -15.10
CA ASP A 94 8.95 -11.85 -14.32
C ASP A 94 8.27 -12.95 -13.48
N GLY A 95 7.08 -12.66 -12.93
CA GLY A 95 6.32 -13.65 -12.16
C GLY A 95 5.86 -14.86 -12.98
N MET A 96 5.49 -14.65 -14.24
CA MET A 96 5.16 -15.73 -15.18
C MET A 96 6.38 -16.59 -15.54
N GLN A 97 7.55 -15.97 -15.69
CA GLN A 97 8.77 -16.66 -16.15
C GLN A 97 9.57 -17.30 -15.02
N ASN A 98 9.74 -16.58 -13.91
CA ASN A 98 10.69 -16.89 -12.85
C ASN A 98 10.03 -17.12 -11.48
N GLY A 99 8.71 -17.01 -11.40
CA GLY A 99 7.94 -17.25 -10.18
C GLY A 99 7.58 -15.97 -9.43
N TYR A 100 6.33 -15.90 -8.97
CA TYR A 100 5.78 -14.69 -8.35
C TYR A 100 6.40 -14.33 -6.98
N ASP A 101 6.97 -15.27 -6.23
CA ASP A 101 7.65 -14.95 -4.96
C ASP A 101 8.88 -14.03 -5.20
N LYS A 102 9.70 -14.39 -6.19
CA LYS A 102 10.89 -13.64 -6.56
C LYS A 102 10.52 -12.29 -7.17
N ALA A 103 9.60 -12.29 -8.13
CA ALA A 103 9.13 -11.06 -8.77
C ALA A 103 8.54 -10.08 -7.73
N PHE A 104 7.75 -10.59 -6.78
CA PHE A 104 7.16 -9.77 -5.74
C PHE A 104 8.22 -9.08 -4.87
N SER A 105 9.25 -9.82 -4.45
CA SER A 105 10.35 -9.26 -3.64
C SER A 105 11.13 -8.18 -4.40
N THR A 106 11.38 -8.39 -5.70
CA THR A 106 12.11 -7.43 -6.56
C THR A 106 11.34 -6.13 -6.81
N TYR A 107 10.05 -6.24 -7.17
CA TYR A 107 9.31 -5.12 -7.76
C TYR A 107 8.34 -4.46 -6.78
N ILE A 108 7.83 -5.17 -5.78
CA ILE A 108 6.71 -4.69 -4.96
C ILE A 108 7.09 -4.58 -3.47
N GLU A 109 7.75 -5.59 -2.90
CA GLU A 109 7.87 -5.74 -1.44
C GLU A 109 8.53 -4.55 -0.74
N LYS A 110 9.51 -3.92 -1.39
CA LYS A 110 10.23 -2.74 -0.89
C LYS A 110 9.35 -1.51 -0.64
N TYR A 111 8.15 -1.47 -1.22
CA TYR A 111 7.22 -0.35 -1.08
C TYR A 111 6.10 -0.61 -0.07
N LYS A 112 6.34 -1.52 0.87
CA LYS A 112 5.37 -1.86 1.92
C LYS A 112 4.93 -0.60 2.68
N TYR A 113 3.63 -0.37 2.73
CA TYR A 113 3.07 0.71 3.52
C TYR A 113 2.98 0.29 4.99
N ASP A 114 3.41 1.18 5.87
CA ASP A 114 3.33 1.00 7.32
C ASP A 114 2.00 1.55 7.84
N CYS A 115 1.00 0.66 7.90
CA CYS A 115 -0.32 0.96 8.43
C CYS A 115 -0.41 0.70 9.94
N GLU A 116 -1.39 1.33 10.59
CA GLU A 116 -1.75 1.10 12.00
C GLU A 116 -2.57 -0.19 12.19
#